data_AF-A0A959F4Q9-F1
#
_entry.id   AF-A0A959F4Q9-F1
#
_cell.length_a   1.000
_cell.length_b   1.000
_cell.length_c   1.000
_cell.angle_alpha   90.00
_cell.angle_beta   90.00
_cell.angle_gamma   90.00
#
_symmetry.space_group_name_H-M   'P 1'
#
loop_
_entity.id
_entity.type
_entity.pdbx_description
1 polymer ?
#
loop_
_entity_poly.entity_id
_entity_poly.type
_entity_poly.pdbx_seq_one_letter_code
_entity_poly.pdbx_strand_id
1 'polypeptide(L)'
;MGKITLWLRRLFGARQEKADVRFFRSGQTPDLPFRKAVKKPIPIRCLQIDEPFVVETKEGTLRGKAGDYLMVGVQGELYPCERKIFEQTYEWVEDRRS
;
A
#
# COMPACT_ATOMS: atom_id res chain seq x y z
N MET A 1 -58.79 -13.38 16.87
CA MET A 1 -59.54 -12.13 16.71
C MET A 1 -59.04 -11.13 17.75
N GLY A 2 -58.12 -10.22 17.40
CA GLY A 2 -57.42 -9.39 18.39
C GLY A 2 -56.63 -8.21 17.79
N LYS A 3 -57.38 -7.16 17.46
CA LYS A 3 -57.07 -5.71 17.60
C LYS A 3 -55.72 -5.15 17.12
N ILE A 4 -55.82 -4.41 16.02
CA ILE A 4 -55.02 -3.23 15.65
C ILE A 4 -54.72 -2.35 16.88
N THR A 5 -53.46 -1.97 17.07
CA THR A 5 -53.07 -0.73 17.77
C THR A 5 -51.88 -0.09 17.07
N LEU A 6 -52.21 0.92 16.28
CA LEU A 6 -51.35 2.04 15.92
C LEU A 6 -51.07 2.83 17.22
N TRP A 7 -49.81 3.12 17.58
CA TRP A 7 -49.34 4.38 18.18
C TRP A 7 -47.84 4.30 18.54
N LEU A 8 -47.11 5.36 18.16
CA LEU A 8 -45.89 5.96 18.74
C LEU A 8 -44.57 5.89 17.96
N ARG A 9 -44.22 7.10 17.47
CA ARG A 9 -42.88 7.70 17.39
C ARG A 9 -41.95 7.25 16.26
N ARG A 10 -42.10 7.98 15.15
CA ARG A 10 -41.03 8.81 14.55
C ARG A 10 -39.79 8.90 15.45
N LEU A 11 -38.74 8.13 15.17
CA LEU A 11 -37.38 8.45 15.56
C LEU A 11 -36.41 7.77 14.59
N PHE A 12 -35.65 8.62 13.91
CA PHE A 12 -34.48 8.31 13.10
C PHE A 12 -34.75 7.56 11.80
N GLY A 13 -35.22 8.31 10.79
CA GLY A 13 -34.59 8.16 9.48
C GLY A 13 -33.09 8.35 9.70
N ALA A 14 -32.34 7.24 9.64
CA ALA A 14 -30.90 7.26 9.67
C ALA A 14 -30.46 8.04 8.44
N ARG A 15 -30.32 9.37 8.61
CA ARG A 15 -29.64 10.25 7.69
C ARG A 15 -28.21 9.74 7.70
N GLN A 16 -27.91 8.83 6.77
CA GLN A 16 -26.57 8.37 6.50
C GLN A 16 -25.80 9.64 6.11
N GLU A 17 -25.04 10.17 7.07
CA GLU A 17 -23.99 11.13 6.80
C GLU A 17 -22.95 10.39 5.97
N LYS A 18 -23.14 10.34 4.65
CA LYS A 18 -22.11 9.83 3.75
C LYS A 18 -20.89 10.71 3.96
N ALA A 19 -19.83 10.13 4.51
CA ALA A 19 -18.54 10.78 4.62
C ALA A 19 -18.16 11.39 3.25
N ASP A 20 -17.57 12.59 3.27
CA ASP A 20 -17.06 13.27 2.08
C ASP A 20 -15.82 12.51 1.55
N VAL A 21 -16.07 11.43 0.82
CA VAL A 21 -15.04 10.60 0.22
C VAL A 21 -14.63 11.25 -1.11
N ARG A 22 -13.39 11.75 -1.15
CA ARG A 22 -12.79 12.25 -2.39
C ARG A 22 -12.22 11.09 -3.20
N PHE A 23 -12.49 11.10 -4.49
CA PHE A 23 -11.96 10.14 -5.45
C PHE A 23 -10.90 10.81 -6.31
N PHE A 24 -9.75 10.17 -6.48
CA PHE A 24 -8.68 10.61 -7.37
C PHE A 24 -8.58 9.64 -8.55
N ARG A 25 -8.38 10.16 -9.76
CA ARG A 25 -8.28 9.36 -10.98
C ARG A 25 -6.87 9.42 -11.53
N SER A 26 -6.42 8.29 -12.09
CA SER A 26 -5.16 8.24 -12.82
C SER A 26 -5.14 9.28 -13.95
N GLY A 27 -4.01 9.97 -14.12
CA GLY A 27 -3.83 11.02 -15.13
C GLY A 27 -4.44 12.39 -14.78
N GLN A 28 -5.08 12.54 -13.62
CA GLN A 28 -5.65 13.82 -13.17
C GLN A 28 -4.92 14.33 -11.94
N THR A 29 -4.34 15.53 -12.02
CA THR A 29 -3.77 16.22 -10.85
C THR A 29 -4.81 17.22 -10.33
N PRO A 30 -5.34 17.04 -9.11
CA PRO A 30 -6.32 17.96 -8.55
C PRO A 30 -5.67 19.31 -8.21
N ASP A 31 -6.44 20.39 -8.21
CA ASP A 31 -5.97 21.69 -7.73
C ASP A 31 -6.04 21.75 -6.19
N LEU A 32 -4.96 21.29 -5.55
CA LEU A 32 -4.81 21.22 -4.09
C LEU A 32 -3.43 21.80 -3.69
N PRO A 33 -3.25 22.27 -2.44
CA PRO A 33 -2.02 22.91 -2.01
C PRO A 33 -0.89 21.88 -1.74
N PHE A 34 -0.35 21.27 -2.80
CA PHE A 34 0.75 20.32 -2.71
C PHE A 34 2.03 20.98 -2.16
N ARG A 35 2.73 20.26 -1.29
CA ARG A 35 4.06 20.62 -0.78
C ARG A 35 5.12 19.66 -1.34
N LYS A 36 6.34 20.15 -1.53
CA LYS A 36 7.47 19.32 -1.98
C LYS A 36 8.09 18.56 -0.79
N ALA A 37 8.52 17.33 -1.03
CA ALA A 37 9.28 16.50 -0.09
C ALA A 37 10.32 15.67 -0.85
N VAL A 38 11.41 15.28 -0.17
CA VAL A 38 12.44 14.37 -0.71
C VAL A 38 12.39 13.03 0.02
N LYS A 39 12.67 11.93 -0.68
CA LYS A 39 12.81 10.61 -0.05
C LYS A 39 14.06 10.61 0.84
N LYS A 40 14.00 9.96 2.01
CA LYS A 40 15.18 9.75 2.85
C LYS A 40 16.13 8.77 2.16
N PRO A 41 17.46 9.01 2.16
CA PRO A 41 18.45 8.10 1.55
C PRO A 41 18.77 6.96 2.51
N ILE A 42 17.88 5.97 2.59
CA ILE A 42 18.01 4.83 3.50
C ILE A 42 18.52 3.63 2.70
N PRO A 43 19.74 3.10 3.00
CA PRO A 43 20.17 1.82 2.46
C PRO A 43 19.19 0.72 2.85
N ILE A 44 18.88 -0.15 1.91
CA ILE A 44 17.97 -1.27 2.11
C ILE A 44 18.72 -2.59 1.98
N ARG A 45 18.24 -3.61 2.66
CA ARG A 45 18.74 -4.98 2.47
C ARG A 45 17.98 -5.62 1.33
N CYS A 46 18.69 -6.29 0.43
CA CYS A 46 18.10 -7.02 -0.66
C CYS A 46 18.97 -8.22 -1.04
N LEU A 47 18.35 -9.18 -1.74
CA LEU A 47 19.01 -10.35 -2.29
C LEU A 47 18.37 -10.66 -3.65
N GLN A 48 19.16 -10.83 -4.69
CA GLN A 48 18.68 -11.38 -5.96
C GLN A 48 18.42 -12.89 -5.80
N ILE A 49 17.26 -13.36 -6.27
CA ILE A 49 16.87 -14.77 -6.18
C ILE A 49 16.77 -15.33 -7.60
N ASP A 50 17.50 -16.40 -7.89
CA ASP A 50 17.60 -16.99 -9.24
C ASP A 50 16.50 -18.01 -9.58
N GLU A 51 15.52 -18.17 -8.69
CA GLU A 51 14.36 -19.06 -8.86
C GLU A 51 13.05 -18.32 -8.57
N PRO A 52 11.88 -18.79 -9.07
CA PRO A 52 10.59 -18.21 -8.71
C PRO A 52 10.33 -18.32 -7.20
N PHE A 53 9.82 -17.26 -6.59
CA PHE A 53 9.58 -17.20 -5.15
C PHE A 53 8.26 -16.51 -4.81
N VAL A 54 7.80 -16.72 -3.58
CA VAL A 54 6.54 -16.19 -3.06
C VAL A 54 6.81 -15.50 -1.73
N VAL A 55 6.24 -14.30 -1.55
CA VAL A 55 6.40 -13.50 -0.34
C VAL A 55 5.02 -13.19 0.23
N GLU A 56 4.82 -13.47 1.52
CA GLU A 56 3.65 -13.00 2.25
C GLU A 56 3.89 -11.55 2.70
N THR A 57 3.03 -10.64 2.24
CA THR A 57 3.04 -9.23 2.65
C THR A 57 1.76 -8.89 3.43
N LYS A 58 1.68 -7.68 3.98
CA LYS A 58 0.49 -7.20 4.70
C LYS A 58 -0.72 -7.06 3.77
N GLU A 59 -0.47 -6.88 2.47
CA GLU A 59 -1.46 -6.70 1.41
C GLU A 59 -1.83 -8.03 0.73
N GLY A 60 -1.22 -9.14 1.17
CA GLY A 60 -1.43 -10.48 0.64
C GLY A 60 -0.18 -11.09 0.04
N THR A 61 -0.36 -12.18 -0.69
CA THR A 61 0.76 -12.93 -1.27
C THR A 61 1.20 -12.33 -2.60
N LEU A 62 2.49 -12.03 -2.73
CA LEU A 62 3.13 -11.57 -3.96
C LEU A 62 4.08 -12.64 -4.51
N ARG A 63 4.24 -12.68 -5.83
CA ARG A 63 5.14 -13.62 -6.53
C ARG A 63 6.28 -12.86 -7.20
N GLY A 64 7.50 -13.34 -7.01
CA GLY A 64 8.69 -12.92 -7.75
C GLY A 64 9.10 -13.98 -8.78
N LYS A 65 9.79 -13.55 -9.84
CA LYS A 65 10.37 -14.43 -10.87
C LYS A 65 11.85 -14.66 -10.57
N ALA A 66 12.42 -15.66 -11.23
CA ALA A 66 13.87 -15.83 -11.27
C ALA A 66 14.58 -14.55 -11.74
N GLY A 67 15.60 -14.15 -10.99
CA GLY A 67 16.40 -12.95 -11.15
C GLY A 67 15.78 -11.67 -10.60
N ASP A 68 14.60 -11.71 -9.98
CA ASP A 68 14.05 -10.59 -9.21
C ASP A 68 14.70 -10.52 -7.82
N TYR A 69 14.52 -9.38 -7.13
CA TYR A 69 15.09 -9.16 -5.80
C TYR A 69 14.04 -9.39 -4.71
N LEU A 70 14.40 -10.09 -3.64
CA LEU A 70 13.70 -10.03 -2.36
C LEU A 70 14.25 -8.84 -1.57
N MET A 71 13.37 -7.93 -1.20
CA MET A 71 13.70 -6.68 -0.52
C MET A 71 13.24 -6.72 0.93
N VAL A 72 13.99 -6.09 1.82
CA VAL A 72 13.59 -5.84 3.21
C VAL A 72 13.40 -4.33 3.39
N GLY A 73 12.16 -3.93 3.63
CA GLY A 73 11.81 -2.55 3.90
C GLY A 73 12.19 -2.11 5.31
N VAL A 74 11.91 -0.84 5.62
CA VAL A 74 12.45 -0.15 6.82
C VAL A 74 11.89 -0.72 8.12
N GLN A 75 10.67 -1.28 8.09
CA GLN A 75 10.04 -1.93 9.25
C GLN A 75 10.17 -3.46 9.21
N GLY A 76 11.04 -4.00 8.35
CA GLY A 76 11.24 -5.44 8.17
C GLY A 76 10.22 -6.11 7.24
N GLU A 77 9.37 -5.33 6.56
CA GLU A 77 8.47 -5.84 5.54
C GLU A 77 9.24 -6.48 4.38
N LEU A 78 8.74 -7.60 3.87
CA LEU A 78 9.31 -8.28 2.71
C LEU A 78 8.48 -8.00 1.47
N TYR A 79 9.14 -7.79 0.33
CA TYR A 79 8.46 -7.67 -0.96
C TYR A 79 9.38 -8.09 -2.12
N PRO A 80 8.82 -8.68 -3.20
CA PRO A 80 9.56 -8.88 -4.43
C PRO A 80 9.73 -7.54 -5.16
N CYS A 81 10.85 -7.36 -5.84
CA CYS A 81 11.13 -6.21 -6.70
C CYS A 81 11.66 -6.71 -8.04
N GLU A 82 10.97 -6.33 -9.12
CA GLU A 82 11.38 -6.69 -10.47
C GLU A 82 12.80 -6.18 -10.75
N ARG A 83 13.65 -7.03 -11.33
CA ARG A 83 15.05 -6.71 -11.62
C ARG A 83 15.24 -5.37 -12.32
N LYS A 84 14.46 -5.13 -13.37
CA LYS A 84 14.51 -3.89 -14.16
C LYS A 84 14.20 -2.65 -13.32
N ILE A 85 13.25 -2.77 -12.38
CA ILE A 85 12.89 -1.66 -11.48
C ILE A 85 14.03 -1.44 -10.49
N PHE A 86 14.58 -2.52 -9.92
CA PHE A 86 15.69 -2.43 -8.98
C PHE A 86 16.89 -1.72 -9.60
N GLU A 87 17.37 -2.19 -10.75
CA GLU A 87 18.55 -1.65 -11.46
C GLU A 87 18.38 -0.19 -11.91
N GLN A 88 17.13 0.27 -12.10
CA GLN A 88 16.84 1.67 -12.44
C GLN A 88 16.74 2.60 -11.22
N THR A 89 16.59 2.06 -10.02
CA THR A 89 16.22 2.85 -8.82
C THR A 89 17.17 2.69 -7.64
N TYR A 90 18.03 1.67 -7.64
CA TYR A 90 18.98 1.38 -6.59
C TYR A 90 20.40 1.23 -7.13
N GLU A 91 21.35 1.66 -6.31
CA GLU A 91 22.77 1.43 -6.51
C GLU A 91 23.31 0.64 -5.31
N TRP A 92 24.30 -0.20 -5.55
CA TRP A 92 24.97 -0.93 -4.48
C TRP A 92 25.79 0.05 -3.63
N VAL A 93 25.66 -0.08 -2.31
CA VAL A 93 26.48 0.65 -1.35
C VAL A 93 27.36 -0.33 -0.60
N GLU A 94 28.58 0.08 -0.25
CA GLU A 94 29.47 -0.73 0.58
C GLU A 94 28.84 -0.95 1.95
N ASP A 95 28.82 -2.21 2.39
CA ASP A 95 28.44 -2.57 3.75
C ASP A 95 29.58 -2.13 4.68
N ARG A 96 29.42 -0.94 5.28
CA ARG A 96 30.31 -0.49 6.37
C ARG A 96 29.97 -1.28 7.63
N ARG A 97 30.43 -2.52 7.67
CA ARG A 97 30.42 -3.36 8.88
C ARG A 97 31.09 -2.57 10.01
N SER A 98 30.32 -2.21 11.03
CA SER A 98 30.82 -1.65 12.29
C SER A 98 31.17 -2.77 13.26
#